data_AF-A0A815G0L8-F1
#
_entry.id   AF-A0A815G0L8-F1
#
_cell.length_a   1.000
_cell.length_b   1.000
_cell.length_c   1.000
_cell.angle_alpha   90.00
_cell.angle_beta   90.00
_cell.angle_gamma   90.00
#
_symmetry.space_group_name_H-M   'P 1'
#
loop_
_entity.id
_entity.type
_entity.pdbx_description
1 polymer ?
#
loop_
_entity_poly.entity_id
_entity_poly.type
_entity_poly.pdbx_seq_one_letter_code
_entity_poly.pdbx_strand_id
1 'polypeptide(L)'
;MLFDNNCKILLITVLSIIVILQNTTNWLLRPGSSSSSSLMRYDNFLFDIVYTYVNGSNEEYKREKEYWFSIYQPLLGSDRLQKRHSISSSLSKDNNELCFSLRSIEKFMPSFHGHIYVVTDQIPNWLNISKSQSQLRVISTKDIIDHRYLPTFNSHAIEANLHKIPHLKEFYLYFNDDYILGRAVSIKDFFVDRRCPVIYGDDRLTSNTNIALNIHKKAMLNTNFLLDNLVPSTNLNASDRHFLPHAPHPIRKSIAKEVWLSKFTNIHRAQSSHRFRDMNDVHPIYFVSRYLIEQSNVCVEQRRMKSACRSDGEDFCNQ
;
A
#
# COMPACT_ATOMS: atom_id res chain seq x y z
N MET A 1 24.91 2.26 -4.70
CA MET A 1 24.12 3.43 -5.12
C MET A 1 23.24 3.00 -6.30
N LEU A 2 21.93 2.88 -6.06
CA LEU A 2 20.94 2.32 -6.99
C LEU A 2 20.43 3.32 -8.06
N PHE A 3 20.86 4.59 -8.01
CA PHE A 3 20.24 5.71 -8.74
C PHE A 3 21.27 6.54 -9.52
N ASP A 4 20.93 6.96 -10.74
CA ASP A 4 21.74 7.92 -11.53
C ASP A 4 21.63 9.36 -10.98
N ASN A 5 22.61 10.20 -11.36
CA ASN A 5 22.79 11.57 -10.86
C ASN A 5 21.58 12.50 -11.11
N ASN A 6 20.70 12.19 -12.07
CA ASN A 6 19.58 13.05 -12.44
C ASN A 6 18.51 13.21 -11.34
N CYS A 7 18.41 12.27 -10.39
CA CYS A 7 17.46 12.42 -9.28
C CYS A 7 18.07 13.25 -8.12
N LYS A 8 19.37 13.62 -8.12
CA LYS A 8 20.03 14.35 -7.01
C LYS A 8 19.53 15.78 -6.76
N ILE A 9 19.03 16.47 -7.79
CA ILE A 9 18.87 17.93 -7.76
C ILE A 9 17.59 18.40 -7.03
N LEU A 10 16.51 17.60 -7.02
CA LEU A 10 15.26 17.99 -6.35
C LEU A 10 15.22 17.72 -4.83
N LEU A 11 16.13 16.89 -4.32
CA LEU A 11 16.12 16.49 -2.91
C LEU A 11 16.42 17.67 -1.98
N ILE A 12 17.19 18.65 -2.43
CA ILE A 12 17.59 19.82 -1.63
C ILE A 12 16.42 20.79 -1.47
N THR A 13 15.62 21.03 -2.51
CA THR A 13 14.52 22.02 -2.45
C THR A 13 13.27 21.51 -1.73
N VAL A 14 12.86 20.26 -1.94
CA VAL A 14 11.68 19.68 -1.26
C VAL A 14 11.96 19.40 0.22
N LEU A 15 13.17 18.94 0.58
CA LEU A 15 13.54 18.70 1.98
C LEU A 15 13.85 19.99 2.75
N SER A 16 14.34 21.05 2.10
CA SER A 16 14.58 22.32 2.80
C SER A 16 13.29 22.95 3.32
N ILE A 17 12.17 22.80 2.60
CA ILE A 17 10.85 23.29 3.04
C ILE A 17 10.33 22.47 4.24
N ILE A 18 10.58 21.16 4.28
CA ILE A 18 10.18 20.29 5.41
C ILE A 18 11.07 20.51 6.64
N VAL A 19 12.38 20.73 6.46
CA VAL A 19 13.33 20.97 7.56
C VAL A 19 13.10 22.34 8.22
N ILE A 20 12.69 23.37 7.46
CA ILE A 20 12.38 24.70 8.03
C ILE A 20 11.12 24.66 8.90
N LEU A 21 10.17 23.74 8.64
CA LEU A 21 8.94 23.60 9.44
C LEU A 21 9.09 22.72 10.70
N GLN A 22 10.16 21.92 10.82
CA GLN A 22 10.36 21.01 11.97
C GLN A 22 11.28 21.58 13.08
N ASN A 23 11.90 22.74 12.86
CA ASN A 23 12.88 23.31 13.80
C ASN A 23 12.29 24.12 14.98
N THR A 24 10.98 24.06 15.25
CA THR A 24 10.35 24.83 16.34
C THR A 24 9.73 24.00 17.47
N THR A 25 9.89 22.68 17.53
CA THR A 25 9.39 21.90 18.69
C THR A 25 10.40 20.84 19.17
N ASN A 26 11.29 21.27 20.06
CA ASN A 26 12.04 20.37 20.93
C ASN A 26 11.08 19.76 21.97
N TRP A 27 10.74 18.48 21.80
CA TRP A 27 10.20 17.66 22.88
C TRP A 27 11.09 16.42 23.07
N LEU A 28 11.95 16.51 24.08
CA LEU A 28 12.77 15.41 24.58
C LEU A 28 11.87 14.36 25.23
N LEU A 29 11.73 13.19 24.61
CA LEU A 29 11.23 12.00 25.29
C LEU A 29 12.41 11.25 25.92
N ARG A 30 12.44 11.22 27.26
CA ARG A 30 13.39 10.41 28.05
C ARG A 30 13.03 8.92 27.93
N PRO A 31 14.01 8.01 27.79
CA PRO A 31 13.72 6.58 27.87
C PRO A 31 13.45 6.17 29.32
N GLY A 32 12.28 5.58 29.56
CA GLY A 32 11.95 4.92 30.82
C GLY A 32 12.72 3.61 30.98
N SER A 33 13.27 3.38 32.16
CA SER A 33 13.89 2.13 32.57
C SER A 33 12.83 1.13 33.06
N SER A 34 12.90 -0.13 32.61
CA SER A 34 12.58 -1.28 33.48
C SER A 34 12.95 -2.62 32.85
N SER A 35 13.61 -3.40 33.71
CA SER A 35 13.72 -4.87 33.83
C SER A 35 14.14 -5.72 32.63
N SER A 36 15.31 -6.34 32.82
CA SER A 36 15.87 -7.42 32.03
C SER A 36 15.02 -8.70 32.07
N SER A 37 14.48 -9.10 30.92
CA SER A 37 14.23 -10.52 30.62
C SER A 37 14.33 -10.75 29.11
N SER A 38 15.36 -11.51 28.70
CA SER A 38 15.69 -11.98 27.35
C SER A 38 15.78 -10.91 26.24
N LEU A 39 16.99 -10.36 26.07
CA LEU A 39 17.39 -9.58 24.90
C LEU A 39 17.47 -10.50 23.66
N MET A 40 16.32 -10.92 23.10
CA MET A 40 16.30 -11.65 21.83
C MET A 40 16.72 -10.70 20.70
N ARG A 41 17.91 -10.94 20.15
CA ARG A 41 18.48 -10.18 19.03
C ARG A 41 17.55 -10.23 17.80
N TYR A 42 17.25 -9.05 17.26
CA TYR A 42 16.42 -8.84 16.05
C TYR A 42 17.16 -9.21 14.75
N ASP A 43 18.42 -9.63 14.85
CA ASP A 43 19.43 -9.65 13.79
C ASP A 43 19.12 -10.58 12.59
N ASN A 44 18.11 -11.45 12.66
CA ASN A 44 17.80 -12.44 11.60
C ASN A 44 16.36 -12.38 11.03
N PHE A 45 15.52 -11.41 11.42
CA PHE A 45 14.20 -11.30 10.78
C PHE A 45 14.33 -10.62 9.42
N LEU A 46 13.98 -11.35 8.37
CA LEU A 46 14.01 -10.86 7.00
C LEU A 46 12.58 -10.69 6.48
N PHE A 47 12.31 -9.52 5.93
CA PHE A 47 11.09 -9.18 5.22
C PHE A 47 11.47 -8.47 3.91
N ASP A 48 10.55 -8.47 2.96
CA ASP A 48 10.72 -7.76 1.67
C ASP A 48 9.88 -6.49 1.63
N ILE A 49 10.10 -5.65 0.63
CA ILE A 49 9.24 -4.50 0.32
C ILE A 49 8.66 -4.70 -1.07
N VAL A 50 7.37 -4.44 -1.25
CA VAL A 50 6.67 -4.57 -2.53
C VAL A 50 6.02 -3.24 -2.88
N TYR A 51 6.48 -2.66 -3.98
CA TYR A 51 5.92 -1.48 -4.61
C TYR A 51 4.95 -1.84 -5.73
N THR A 52 3.87 -1.09 -5.86
CA THR A 52 3.13 -0.93 -7.12
C THR A 52 3.49 0.40 -7.74
N TYR A 53 3.71 0.43 -9.06
CA TYR A 53 4.08 1.66 -9.76
C TYR A 53 3.45 1.72 -11.15
N VAL A 54 3.07 2.92 -11.57
CA VAL A 54 2.60 3.21 -12.92
C VAL A 54 3.03 4.60 -13.34
N ASN A 55 3.62 4.73 -14.53
CA ASN A 55 3.83 6.06 -15.13
C ASN A 55 2.67 6.37 -16.07
N GLY A 56 1.69 7.13 -15.60
CA GLY A 56 0.58 7.57 -16.45
C GLY A 56 0.91 8.77 -17.34
N SER A 57 2.14 9.30 -17.28
CA SER A 57 2.66 10.24 -18.28
C SER A 57 3.22 9.51 -19.51
N ASN A 58 3.41 8.18 -19.46
CA ASN A 58 3.86 7.37 -20.59
C ASN A 58 2.79 7.31 -21.70
N GLU A 59 3.15 7.73 -22.92
CA GLU A 59 2.20 7.82 -24.05
C GLU A 59 1.69 6.46 -24.55
N GLU A 60 2.52 5.42 -24.51
CA GLU A 60 2.10 4.07 -24.88
C GLU A 60 1.05 3.54 -23.90
N TYR A 61 1.29 3.71 -22.59
CA TYR A 61 0.35 3.36 -21.54
C TYR A 61 -0.96 4.15 -21.65
N LYS A 62 -0.91 5.47 -21.91
CA LYS A 62 -2.12 6.28 -22.14
C LYS A 62 -2.93 5.75 -23.32
N ARG A 63 -2.28 5.52 -24.46
CA ARG A 63 -2.93 5.02 -25.67
C ARG A 63 -3.57 3.65 -25.45
N GLU A 64 -2.88 2.74 -24.76
CA GLU A 64 -3.41 1.42 -24.43
C GLU A 64 -4.60 1.53 -23.46
N LYS A 65 -4.48 2.35 -22.41
CA LYS A 65 -5.54 2.60 -21.43
C LYS A 65 -6.79 3.20 -22.10
N GLU A 66 -6.62 4.20 -22.97
CA GLU A 66 -7.72 4.83 -23.71
C GLU A 66 -8.40 3.86 -24.67
N TYR A 67 -7.62 3.05 -25.39
CA TYR A 67 -8.15 2.01 -26.27
C TYR A 67 -9.05 1.04 -25.49
N TRP A 68 -8.55 0.46 -24.39
CA TRP A 68 -9.35 -0.47 -23.59
C TRP A 68 -10.51 0.22 -22.89
N PHE A 69 -10.35 1.47 -22.48
CA PHE A 69 -11.44 2.23 -21.88
C PHE A 69 -12.57 2.45 -22.89
N SER A 70 -12.27 2.73 -24.17
CA SER A 70 -13.29 2.90 -25.21
C SER A 70 -14.13 1.64 -25.44
N ILE A 71 -13.52 0.45 -25.29
CA ILE A 71 -14.19 -0.85 -25.41
C ILE A 71 -15.02 -1.16 -24.17
N TYR A 72 -14.50 -0.80 -22.99
CA TYR A 72 -15.13 -1.13 -21.71
C TYR A 72 -16.26 -0.16 -21.34
N GLN A 73 -16.15 1.12 -21.72
CA GLN A 73 -17.08 2.18 -21.35
C GLN A 73 -18.56 1.89 -21.68
N PRO A 74 -18.91 1.31 -22.85
CA PRO A 74 -20.31 0.94 -23.16
C PRO A 74 -20.88 -0.12 -22.21
N LEU A 75 -20.02 -0.95 -21.60
CA LEU A 75 -20.40 -2.02 -20.69
C LEU A 75 -20.60 -1.53 -19.24
N LEU A 76 -20.06 -0.35 -18.89
CA LEU A 76 -20.06 0.22 -17.52
C LEU A 76 -21.42 0.81 -17.06
N GLY A 77 -22.50 0.63 -17.83
CA GLY A 77 -23.80 1.21 -17.52
C GLY A 77 -23.75 2.74 -17.35
N SER A 78 -24.66 3.27 -16.52
CA SER A 78 -24.81 4.72 -16.26
C SER A 78 -24.00 5.24 -15.06
N ASP A 79 -23.13 4.43 -14.44
CA ASP A 79 -22.44 4.81 -13.20
C ASP A 79 -21.39 5.92 -13.43
N ARG A 80 -21.65 7.08 -12.81
CA ARG A 80 -20.81 8.28 -12.94
C ARG A 80 -19.52 8.19 -12.11
N LEU A 81 -19.49 7.42 -11.03
CA LEU A 81 -18.32 7.28 -10.16
C LEU A 81 -17.21 6.47 -10.85
N GLN A 82 -17.59 5.35 -11.46
CA GLN A 82 -16.66 4.51 -12.21
C GLN A 82 -16.11 5.24 -13.44
N LYS A 83 -16.97 5.95 -14.19
CA LYS A 83 -16.55 6.76 -15.34
C LYS A 83 -15.55 7.85 -14.95
N ARG A 84 -15.79 8.59 -13.85
CA ARG A 84 -14.87 9.67 -13.41
C ARG A 84 -13.48 9.14 -13.01
N HIS A 85 -13.41 8.00 -12.33
CA HIS A 85 -12.13 7.43 -11.90
C HIS A 85 -11.34 6.81 -13.05
N SER A 86 -12.00 6.14 -13.99
CA SER A 86 -11.31 5.53 -15.13
C SER A 86 -10.77 6.58 -16.12
N ILE A 87 -11.45 7.73 -16.25
CA ILE A 87 -11.09 8.83 -17.16
C ILE A 87 -10.01 9.75 -16.58
N SER A 88 -9.89 9.87 -15.25
CA SER A 88 -8.96 10.83 -14.64
C SER A 88 -7.50 10.49 -14.99
N SER A 89 -6.96 11.23 -15.96
CA SER A 89 -5.55 11.26 -16.36
C SER A 89 -4.67 12.00 -15.35
N SER A 90 -5.27 12.88 -14.53
CA SER A 90 -4.61 13.64 -13.46
C SER A 90 -4.15 12.77 -12.28
N LEU A 91 -4.76 11.60 -12.06
CA LEU A 91 -4.41 10.66 -10.98
C LEU A 91 -3.19 9.77 -11.28
N SER A 92 -2.58 9.88 -12.46
CA SER A 92 -1.46 9.00 -12.85
C SER A 92 -0.26 9.77 -13.41
N LYS A 93 -0.17 11.09 -13.20
CA LYS A 93 1.05 11.81 -13.56
C LYS A 93 2.21 11.32 -12.68
N ASP A 94 3.27 10.84 -13.33
CA ASP A 94 4.53 10.53 -12.64
C ASP A 94 5.29 11.83 -12.35
N ASN A 95 5.42 12.17 -11.07
CA ASN A 95 6.24 13.26 -10.56
C ASN A 95 7.52 12.74 -9.87
N ASN A 96 7.99 11.56 -10.27
CA ASN A 96 9.12 10.84 -9.67
C ASN A 96 8.89 10.39 -8.22
N GLU A 97 7.63 10.22 -7.80
CA GLU A 97 7.26 9.76 -6.45
C GLU A 97 8.01 8.48 -6.07
N LEU A 98 8.08 7.50 -6.97
CA LEU A 98 8.82 6.26 -6.75
C LEU A 98 10.31 6.50 -6.48
N CYS A 99 10.97 7.44 -7.19
CA CYS A 99 12.39 7.76 -6.92
C CYS A 99 12.55 8.30 -5.49
N PHE A 100 11.68 9.23 -5.08
CA PHE A 100 11.73 9.81 -3.74
C PHE A 100 11.38 8.80 -2.66
N SER A 101 10.39 7.94 -2.91
CA SER A 101 9.99 6.87 -2.00
C SER A 101 11.13 5.89 -1.75
N LEU A 102 11.77 5.36 -2.80
CA LEU A 102 12.90 4.43 -2.67
C LEU A 102 14.09 5.06 -1.94
N ARG A 103 14.39 6.34 -2.20
CA ARG A 103 15.44 7.08 -1.46
C ARG A 103 15.08 7.32 -0.01
N SER A 104 13.80 7.50 0.29
CA SER A 104 13.34 7.61 1.66
C SER A 104 13.59 6.31 2.44
N ILE A 105 13.47 5.13 1.80
CA ILE A 105 13.86 3.85 2.40
C ILE A 105 15.36 3.82 2.70
N GLU A 106 16.21 4.17 1.72
CA GLU A 106 17.67 4.19 1.91
C GLU A 106 18.08 5.09 3.08
N LYS A 107 17.44 6.26 3.21
CA LYS A 107 17.75 7.25 4.25
C LYS A 107 17.16 6.89 5.61
N PHE A 108 15.92 6.41 5.66
CA PHE A 108 15.14 6.32 6.89
C PHE A 108 14.90 4.89 7.37
N MET A 109 15.30 3.87 6.60
CA MET A 109 15.27 2.48 7.04
C MET A 109 16.63 1.80 6.81
N PRO A 110 17.73 2.31 7.41
CA PRO A 110 19.10 1.88 7.10
C PRO A 110 19.39 0.41 7.45
N SER A 111 18.62 -0.18 8.37
CA SER A 111 18.74 -1.59 8.76
C SER A 111 17.98 -2.56 7.84
N PHE A 112 17.48 -2.10 6.70
CA PHE A 112 16.79 -2.95 5.74
C PHE A 112 17.76 -3.76 4.88
N HIS A 113 17.62 -5.09 4.92
CA HIS A 113 18.46 -6.02 4.17
C HIS A 113 17.65 -7.02 3.32
N GLY A 114 16.36 -6.74 3.10
CA GLY A 114 15.48 -7.54 2.25
C GLY A 114 15.58 -7.17 0.76
N HIS A 115 14.72 -7.80 -0.04
CA HIS A 115 14.53 -7.41 -1.44
C HIS A 115 13.42 -6.38 -1.57
N ILE A 116 13.59 -5.45 -2.51
CA ILE A 116 12.55 -4.53 -2.97
C ILE A 116 12.02 -5.07 -4.29
N TYR A 117 10.74 -5.34 -4.38
CA TYR A 117 10.07 -5.69 -5.62
C TYR A 117 9.29 -4.47 -6.11
N VAL A 118 9.45 -4.09 -7.38
CA VAL A 118 8.63 -3.05 -8.02
C VAL A 118 7.77 -3.75 -9.06
N VAL A 119 6.47 -3.86 -8.79
CA VAL A 119 5.50 -4.44 -9.73
C VAL A 119 5.07 -3.37 -10.72
N THR A 120 5.52 -3.52 -11.96
CA THR A 120 5.28 -2.57 -13.06
C THR A 120 5.61 -3.22 -14.40
N ASP A 121 4.89 -2.83 -15.45
CA ASP A 121 5.24 -3.15 -16.84
C ASP A 121 6.03 -2.01 -17.52
N GLN A 122 6.39 -0.99 -16.74
CA GLN A 122 7.11 0.20 -17.16
C GLN A 122 8.37 0.36 -16.34
N ILE A 123 9.51 0.55 -17.02
CA ILE A 123 10.80 0.76 -16.36
C ILE A 123 11.10 2.28 -16.37
N PRO A 124 11.16 2.94 -15.20
CA PRO A 124 11.56 4.35 -15.13
C PRO A 124 12.95 4.57 -15.74
N ASN A 125 13.13 5.66 -16.50
CA ASN A 125 14.40 5.97 -17.16
C ASN A 125 15.57 6.17 -16.18
N TRP A 126 15.29 6.60 -14.95
CA TRP A 126 16.28 6.80 -13.90
C TRP A 126 16.65 5.49 -13.16
N LEU A 127 15.89 4.41 -13.37
CA LEU A 127 16.11 3.13 -12.71
C LEU A 127 17.05 2.25 -13.55
N ASN A 128 18.28 2.10 -13.07
CA ASN A 128 19.26 1.25 -13.72
C ASN A 128 19.12 -0.21 -13.23
N ILE A 129 18.37 -1.04 -13.97
CA ILE A 129 18.07 -2.43 -13.59
C ILE A 129 19.35 -3.27 -13.48
N SER A 130 20.31 -3.14 -14.40
CA SER A 130 21.52 -3.98 -14.39
C SER A 130 22.37 -3.77 -13.13
N LYS A 131 22.36 -2.55 -12.56
CA LYS A 131 23.04 -2.24 -11.30
C LYS A 131 22.19 -2.53 -10.05
N SER A 132 20.88 -2.70 -10.19
CA SER A 132 19.95 -2.77 -9.05
C SER A 132 19.39 -4.17 -8.75
N GLN A 133 19.59 -5.15 -9.65
CA GLN A 133 19.09 -6.53 -9.52
C GLN A 133 19.47 -7.30 -8.24
N SER A 134 20.52 -6.90 -7.53
CA SER A 134 20.95 -7.60 -6.30
C SER A 134 19.99 -7.37 -5.13
N GLN A 135 19.35 -6.20 -5.05
CA GLN A 135 18.40 -5.86 -3.98
C GLN A 135 17.03 -5.44 -4.51
N LEU A 136 16.95 -4.75 -5.65
CA LEU A 136 15.71 -4.30 -6.28
C LEU A 136 15.40 -5.13 -7.52
N ARG A 137 14.18 -5.65 -7.60
CA ARG A 137 13.71 -6.49 -8.71
C ARG A 137 12.45 -5.89 -9.31
N VAL A 138 12.43 -5.69 -10.62
CA VAL A 138 11.23 -5.32 -11.34
C VAL A 138 10.46 -6.59 -11.70
N ILE A 139 9.17 -6.63 -11.36
CA ILE A 139 8.28 -7.76 -11.63
C ILE A 139 7.18 -7.28 -12.57
N SER A 140 6.97 -7.97 -13.69
CA SER A 140 5.88 -7.63 -14.62
C SER A 140 4.55 -8.07 -14.02
N THR A 141 3.46 -7.35 -14.34
CA THR A 141 2.12 -7.82 -13.96
C THR A 141 1.80 -9.17 -14.60
N LYS A 142 2.42 -9.49 -15.75
CA LYS A 142 2.34 -10.78 -16.45
C LYS A 142 2.89 -11.95 -15.63
N ASP A 143 3.80 -11.70 -14.69
CA ASP A 143 4.39 -12.74 -13.86
C ASP A 143 3.47 -13.15 -12.69
N ILE A 144 2.47 -12.32 -12.36
CA ILE A 144 1.62 -12.51 -11.18
C ILE A 144 0.13 -12.56 -11.49
N ILE A 145 -0.31 -12.10 -12.67
CA ILE A 145 -1.72 -12.13 -13.12
C ILE A 145 -1.85 -13.09 -14.30
N ASP A 146 -2.90 -13.91 -14.28
CA ASP A 146 -3.25 -14.80 -15.39
C ASP A 146 -3.44 -13.99 -16.68
N HIS A 147 -2.81 -14.41 -17.78
CA HIS A 147 -2.82 -13.70 -19.06
C HIS A 147 -4.23 -13.36 -19.57
N ARG A 148 -5.25 -14.15 -19.24
CA ARG A 148 -6.65 -13.89 -19.63
C ARG A 148 -7.22 -12.60 -19.01
N TYR A 149 -6.66 -12.17 -17.89
CA TYR A 149 -7.05 -10.95 -17.18
C TYR A 149 -6.22 -9.73 -17.56
N LEU A 150 -5.23 -9.88 -18.45
CA LEU A 150 -4.38 -8.80 -18.92
C LEU A 150 -4.86 -8.21 -20.26
N PRO A 151 -4.49 -6.94 -20.57
CA PRO A 151 -3.87 -5.97 -19.66
C PRO A 151 -4.86 -5.51 -18.57
N THR A 152 -4.34 -5.02 -17.46
CA THR A 152 -5.15 -4.44 -16.38
C THR A 152 -4.61 -3.07 -15.98
N PHE A 153 -5.55 -2.15 -15.73
CA PHE A 153 -5.34 -0.81 -15.20
C PHE A 153 -5.97 -0.67 -13.81
N ASN A 154 -6.37 -1.81 -13.22
CA ASN A 154 -7.04 -1.90 -11.95
C ASN A 154 -6.03 -2.20 -10.83
N SER A 155 -5.74 -1.22 -9.97
CA SER A 155 -4.84 -1.46 -8.84
C SER A 155 -5.37 -2.52 -7.88
N HIS A 156 -6.69 -2.65 -7.71
CA HIS A 156 -7.27 -3.71 -6.88
C HIS A 156 -6.99 -5.10 -7.45
N ALA A 157 -7.00 -5.26 -8.78
CA ALA A 157 -6.60 -6.53 -9.40
C ALA A 157 -5.11 -6.82 -9.19
N ILE A 158 -4.24 -5.81 -9.32
CA ILE A 158 -2.78 -5.94 -9.14
C ILE A 158 -2.45 -6.27 -7.68
N GLU A 159 -2.97 -5.49 -6.74
CA GLU A 159 -2.75 -5.64 -5.30
C GLU A 159 -3.19 -7.02 -4.80
N ALA A 160 -4.31 -7.56 -5.31
CA ALA A 160 -4.79 -8.89 -4.95
C ALA A 160 -3.88 -10.03 -5.43
N ASN A 161 -2.97 -9.79 -6.38
CA ASN A 161 -2.06 -10.79 -6.93
C ASN A 161 -0.61 -10.67 -6.43
N LEU A 162 -0.26 -9.67 -5.59
CA LEU A 162 1.11 -9.45 -5.10
C LEU A 162 1.72 -10.66 -4.36
N HIS A 163 0.89 -11.47 -3.69
CA HIS A 163 1.33 -12.68 -3.00
C HIS A 163 1.91 -13.77 -3.94
N LYS A 164 1.76 -13.61 -5.26
CA LYS A 164 2.30 -14.49 -6.29
C LYS A 164 3.70 -14.10 -6.77
N ILE A 165 4.25 -12.97 -6.32
CA ILE A 165 5.62 -12.56 -6.68
C ILE A 165 6.59 -13.72 -6.39
N PRO A 166 7.40 -14.14 -7.40
CA PRO A 166 8.38 -15.20 -7.23
C PRO A 166 9.37 -14.87 -6.11
N HIS A 167 9.67 -15.85 -5.26
CA HIS A 167 10.62 -15.74 -4.14
C HIS A 167 10.28 -14.67 -3.07
N LEU A 168 9.09 -14.05 -3.12
CA LEU A 168 8.64 -13.13 -2.08
C LEU A 168 8.60 -13.84 -0.72
N LYS A 169 9.25 -13.24 0.30
CA LYS A 169 9.26 -13.75 1.68
C LYS A 169 7.86 -13.82 2.28
N GLU A 170 7.76 -14.55 3.39
CA GLU A 170 6.50 -14.68 4.14
C GLU A 170 5.99 -13.35 4.69
N PHE A 171 6.89 -12.44 5.06
CA PHE A 171 6.56 -11.10 5.54
C PHE A 171 7.08 -10.08 4.55
N TYR A 172 6.23 -9.13 4.18
CA TYR A 172 6.63 -8.01 3.34
C TYR A 172 5.86 -6.74 3.71
N LEU A 173 6.44 -5.58 3.40
CA LEU A 173 5.74 -4.30 3.45
C LEU A 173 5.20 -3.97 2.07
N TYR A 174 3.90 -3.76 1.96
CA TYR A 174 3.32 -3.12 0.79
C TYR A 174 3.54 -1.61 0.87
N PHE A 175 4.10 -1.05 -0.21
CA PHE A 175 4.22 0.36 -0.46
C PHE A 175 3.46 0.70 -1.76
N ASN A 176 2.68 1.76 -1.74
CA ASN A 176 2.40 2.46 -2.99
C ASN A 176 3.60 3.35 -3.36
N ASP A 177 3.70 3.74 -4.63
CA ASP A 177 4.81 4.55 -5.15
C ASP A 177 4.92 5.95 -4.51
N ASP A 178 3.83 6.49 -4.00
CA ASP A 178 3.73 7.79 -3.34
C ASP A 178 3.92 7.76 -1.81
N TYR A 179 4.33 6.62 -1.23
CA TYR A 179 4.61 6.52 0.20
C TYR A 179 6.03 7.02 0.50
N ILE A 180 6.18 8.13 1.22
CA ILE A 180 7.49 8.70 1.56
C ILE A 180 7.72 8.62 3.07
N LEU A 181 8.83 7.99 3.48
CA LEU A 181 9.25 8.01 4.88
C LEU A 181 9.79 9.40 5.24
N GLY A 182 9.23 10.02 6.27
CA GLY A 182 9.62 11.37 6.73
C GLY A 182 10.62 11.38 7.89
N ARG A 183 10.85 10.23 8.56
CA ARG A 183 11.77 10.08 9.69
C ARG A 183 12.27 8.64 9.75
N ALA A 184 13.35 8.41 10.49
CA ALA A 184 13.89 7.08 10.70
C ALA A 184 12.83 6.15 11.30
N VAL A 185 12.70 4.95 10.71
CA VAL A 185 11.81 3.87 11.15
C VAL A 185 12.62 2.62 11.45
N SER A 186 12.08 1.80 12.32
CA SER A 186 12.62 0.52 12.73
C SER A 186 11.68 -0.61 12.32
N ILE A 187 12.19 -1.83 12.34
CA ILE A 187 11.39 -3.05 12.16
C ILE A 187 10.16 -3.11 13.10
N LYS A 188 10.29 -2.59 14.33
CA LYS A 188 9.23 -2.62 15.36
C LYS A 188 8.04 -1.70 15.05
N ASP A 189 8.22 -0.79 14.08
CA ASP A 189 7.13 0.03 13.58
C ASP A 189 6.17 -0.79 12.71
N PHE A 190 6.61 -1.92 12.16
CA PHE A 190 5.83 -2.76 11.25
C PHE A 190 5.58 -4.19 11.75
N PHE A 191 6.49 -4.74 12.56
CA PHE A 191 6.41 -6.09 13.10
C PHE A 191 6.85 -6.13 14.56
N VAL A 192 5.98 -6.62 15.44
CA VAL A 192 6.35 -6.97 16.83
C VAL A 192 6.63 -8.46 16.96
N ASP A 193 7.49 -8.79 17.92
CA ASP A 193 7.97 -10.16 18.20
C ASP A 193 8.43 -10.94 16.96
N ARG A 194 8.87 -10.21 15.93
CA ARG A 194 9.36 -10.70 14.63
C ARG A 194 8.32 -11.45 13.79
N ARG A 195 7.03 -11.55 14.16
CA ARG A 195 6.03 -12.30 13.37
C ARG A 195 4.61 -11.73 13.44
N CYS A 196 4.41 -10.65 14.18
CA CYS A 196 3.11 -10.04 14.40
C CYS A 196 3.06 -8.72 13.63
N PRO A 197 2.35 -8.65 12.48
CA PRO A 197 2.15 -7.40 11.77
C PRO A 197 1.50 -6.34 12.66
N VAL A 198 2.00 -5.11 12.58
CA VAL A 198 1.41 -3.94 13.23
C VAL A 198 0.47 -3.25 12.24
N ILE A 199 -0.84 -3.36 12.46
CA ILE A 199 -1.86 -2.72 11.62
C ILE A 199 -2.27 -1.40 12.26
N TYR A 200 -1.91 -0.29 11.61
CA TYR A 200 -2.36 1.03 12.00
C TYR A 200 -3.77 1.29 11.48
N GLY A 201 -4.67 1.70 12.36
CA GLY A 201 -5.95 2.28 12.01
C GLY A 201 -5.89 3.81 12.08
N ASP A 202 -6.48 4.46 11.09
CA ASP A 202 -6.87 5.87 11.14
C ASP A 202 -7.96 6.06 12.22
N ASP A 203 -8.10 7.26 12.78
CA ASP A 203 -9.17 7.56 13.75
C ASP A 203 -10.56 7.52 13.12
N ARG A 204 -10.66 7.67 11.79
CA ARG A 204 -11.92 7.61 11.05
C ARG A 204 -12.46 6.19 10.94
N LEU A 205 -13.72 6.01 11.31
CA LEU A 205 -14.48 4.79 11.07
C LEU A 205 -14.90 4.68 9.61
N THR A 206 -14.85 3.48 9.06
CA THR A 206 -15.34 3.18 7.70
C THR A 206 -16.86 3.27 7.58
N SER A 207 -17.58 3.13 8.70
CA SER A 207 -19.03 3.32 8.80
C SER A 207 -19.47 4.79 8.70
N ASN A 208 -18.54 5.76 8.75
CA ASN A 208 -18.90 7.16 8.67
C ASN A 208 -19.33 7.56 7.25
N THR A 209 -20.64 7.75 7.05
CA THR A 209 -21.29 8.06 5.77
C THR A 209 -21.08 9.51 5.31
N ASN A 210 -20.55 10.40 6.16
CA ASN A 210 -20.30 11.81 5.79
C ASN A 210 -19.08 12.00 4.89
N ILE A 211 -18.36 10.92 4.58
CA ILE A 211 -17.16 10.95 3.77
C ILE A 211 -17.55 10.77 2.29
N ALA A 212 -17.23 11.77 1.45
CA ALA A 212 -17.48 11.70 0.00
C ALA A 212 -16.96 10.38 -0.60
N LEU A 213 -17.87 9.63 -1.20
CA LEU A 213 -17.61 8.28 -1.70
C LEU A 213 -16.84 8.35 -3.02
N ASN A 214 -15.73 7.63 -3.06
CA ASN A 214 -14.94 7.39 -4.25
C ASN A 214 -14.79 5.87 -4.44
N ILE A 215 -14.30 5.42 -5.59
CA ILE A 215 -14.26 3.98 -5.89
C ILE A 215 -13.40 3.17 -4.90
N HIS A 216 -12.32 3.78 -4.37
CA HIS A 216 -11.50 3.14 -3.34
C HIS A 216 -12.24 2.93 -2.02
N LYS A 217 -12.97 3.96 -1.56
CA LYS A 217 -13.77 3.86 -0.33
C LYS A 217 -14.93 2.89 -0.51
N LYS A 218 -15.56 2.88 -1.68
CA LYS A 218 -16.59 1.89 -2.02
C LYS A 218 -16.02 0.47 -1.93
N ALA A 219 -14.83 0.23 -2.46
CA ALA A 219 -14.18 -1.07 -2.36
C ALA A 219 -13.90 -1.48 -0.90
N MET A 220 -13.56 -0.54 -0.01
CA MET A 220 -13.45 -0.82 1.44
C MET A 220 -14.80 -1.16 2.08
N LEU A 221 -15.89 -0.49 1.69
CA LEU A 221 -17.24 -0.82 2.18
C LEU A 221 -17.68 -2.21 1.69
N ASN A 222 -17.38 -2.56 0.45
CA ASN A 222 -17.63 -3.91 -0.08
C ASN A 222 -16.82 -4.95 0.70
N THR A 223 -15.55 -4.65 1.03
CA THR A 223 -14.74 -5.51 1.89
C THR A 223 -15.38 -5.73 3.25
N ASN A 224 -15.84 -4.67 3.93
CA ASN A 224 -16.50 -4.79 5.22
C ASN A 224 -17.74 -5.68 5.16
N PHE A 225 -18.58 -5.47 4.13
CA PHE A 225 -19.76 -6.29 3.92
C PHE A 225 -19.39 -7.78 3.77
N LEU A 226 -18.36 -8.12 3.01
CA LEU A 226 -17.94 -9.51 2.88
C LEU A 226 -17.37 -10.08 4.17
N LEU A 227 -16.59 -9.31 4.92
CA LEU A 227 -16.03 -9.76 6.20
C LEU A 227 -17.15 -10.05 7.21
N ASP A 228 -18.14 -9.17 7.34
CA ASP A 228 -19.28 -9.37 8.27
C ASP A 228 -20.09 -10.63 7.97
N ASN A 229 -20.27 -10.95 6.68
CA ASN A 229 -21.18 -12.02 6.26
C ASN A 229 -20.48 -13.37 6.08
N LEU A 230 -19.18 -13.37 5.79
CA LEU A 230 -18.45 -14.57 5.35
C LEU A 230 -17.31 -14.98 6.28
N VAL A 231 -16.96 -14.17 7.27
CA VAL A 231 -16.01 -14.56 8.33
C VAL A 231 -16.82 -14.84 9.60
N PRO A 232 -16.98 -16.12 10.02
CA PRO A 232 -17.81 -16.48 11.16
C PRO A 232 -17.38 -15.75 12.44
N SER A 233 -18.27 -14.89 12.93
CA SER A 233 -18.26 -14.15 14.21
C SER A 233 -16.88 -13.89 14.81
N THR A 234 -16.26 -12.82 14.36
CA THR A 234 -15.28 -12.10 15.17
C THR A 234 -16.00 -11.12 16.08
N ASN A 235 -15.42 -10.79 17.23
CA ASN A 235 -15.99 -9.83 18.19
C ASN A 235 -16.01 -8.37 17.67
N LEU A 236 -15.96 -8.13 16.36
CA LEU A 236 -15.89 -6.81 15.73
C LEU A 236 -16.96 -6.69 14.64
N ASN A 237 -17.83 -5.70 14.76
CA ASN A 237 -18.79 -5.36 13.72
C ASN A 237 -18.12 -4.45 12.67
N ALA A 238 -18.59 -4.41 11.42
CA ALA A 238 -18.13 -3.42 10.43
C ALA A 238 -18.20 -1.97 10.92
N SER A 239 -19.12 -1.67 11.84
CA SER A 239 -19.26 -0.35 12.45
C SER A 239 -17.99 0.12 13.15
N ASP A 240 -17.11 -0.81 13.55
CA ASP A 240 -15.94 -0.57 14.40
C ASP A 240 -14.64 -0.62 13.59
N ARG A 241 -14.71 -0.95 12.28
CA ARG A 241 -13.51 -1.01 11.44
C ARG A 241 -13.09 0.38 11.00
N HIS A 242 -11.81 0.67 11.20
CA HIS A 242 -11.21 1.94 10.82
C HIS A 242 -10.66 1.95 9.41
N PHE A 243 -10.48 3.12 8.82
CA PHE A 243 -9.68 3.24 7.61
C PHE A 243 -8.23 2.83 7.90
N LEU A 244 -7.54 2.33 6.88
CA LEU A 244 -6.09 2.22 6.93
C LEU A 244 -5.51 3.59 6.55
N PRO A 245 -4.49 4.09 7.28
CA PRO A 245 -3.79 5.30 6.88
C PRO A 245 -3.06 5.06 5.57
N HIS A 246 -2.84 6.13 4.80
CA HIS A 246 -2.08 6.07 3.56
C HIS A 246 -0.58 5.97 3.88
N ALA A 247 -0.14 4.76 4.24
CA ALA A 247 1.18 4.47 4.79
C ALA A 247 1.57 3.02 4.47
N PRO A 248 2.84 2.63 4.63
CA PRO A 248 3.26 1.25 4.40
C PRO A 248 2.48 0.23 5.24
N HIS A 249 2.10 -0.87 4.61
CA HIS A 249 1.28 -1.90 5.25
C HIS A 249 2.06 -3.22 5.38
N PRO A 250 2.27 -3.74 6.61
CA PRO A 250 2.86 -5.06 6.78
C PRO A 250 1.86 -6.14 6.40
N ILE A 251 2.28 -7.04 5.50
CA ILE A 251 1.47 -8.13 4.98
C ILE A 251 2.16 -9.46 5.23
N ARG A 252 1.35 -10.46 5.61
CA ARG A 252 1.74 -11.86 5.70
C ARG A 252 1.28 -12.60 4.43
N LYS A 253 2.23 -13.12 3.66
CA LYS A 253 2.00 -13.77 2.37
C LYS A 253 1.06 -14.97 2.48
N SER A 254 1.20 -15.81 3.52
CA SER A 254 0.28 -16.93 3.75
C SER A 254 -1.17 -16.49 3.95
N ILE A 255 -1.40 -15.37 4.64
CA ILE A 255 -2.75 -14.81 4.86
C ILE A 255 -3.31 -14.26 3.55
N ALA A 256 -2.51 -13.53 2.77
CA ALA A 256 -2.93 -13.10 1.44
C ALA A 256 -3.28 -14.29 0.53
N LYS A 257 -2.48 -15.38 0.56
CA LYS A 257 -2.79 -16.62 -0.16
C LYS A 257 -4.09 -17.27 0.32
N GLU A 258 -4.31 -17.34 1.62
CA GLU A 258 -5.53 -17.90 2.18
C GLU A 258 -6.77 -17.11 1.72
N VAL A 259 -6.72 -15.78 1.82
CA VAL A 259 -7.80 -14.89 1.37
C VAL A 259 -8.07 -15.11 -0.12
N TRP A 260 -7.06 -14.99 -0.98
CA TRP A 260 -7.29 -14.91 -2.43
C TRP A 260 -7.36 -16.25 -3.15
N LEU A 261 -6.72 -17.31 -2.63
CA LEU A 261 -6.64 -18.61 -3.29
C LEU A 261 -7.46 -19.71 -2.61
N SER A 262 -7.94 -19.49 -1.38
CA SER A 262 -8.73 -20.47 -0.64
C SER A 262 -10.13 -19.97 -0.28
N LYS A 263 -10.24 -18.86 0.47
CA LYS A 263 -11.51 -18.41 1.05
C LYS A 263 -12.37 -17.59 0.09
N PHE A 264 -11.74 -16.68 -0.66
CA PHE A 264 -12.44 -15.71 -1.51
C PHE A 264 -12.03 -15.82 -2.99
N THR A 265 -11.74 -17.04 -3.46
CA THR A 265 -11.27 -17.29 -4.84
C THR A 265 -12.23 -16.78 -5.91
N ASN A 266 -13.55 -16.83 -5.67
CA ASN A 266 -14.53 -16.30 -6.62
C ASN A 266 -14.45 -14.76 -6.72
N ILE A 267 -14.29 -14.08 -5.58
CA ILE A 267 -14.09 -12.62 -5.53
C ILE A 267 -12.76 -12.26 -6.20
N HIS A 268 -11.70 -13.01 -5.91
CA HIS A 268 -10.38 -12.84 -6.54
C HIS A 268 -10.46 -12.92 -8.07
N ARG A 269 -11.16 -13.93 -8.61
CA ARG A 269 -11.35 -14.12 -10.06
C ARG A 269 -12.19 -13.00 -10.68
N ALA A 270 -13.30 -12.63 -10.05
CA ALA A 270 -14.16 -11.55 -10.52
C ALA A 270 -13.38 -10.23 -10.58
N GLN A 271 -12.76 -9.83 -9.48
CA GLN A 271 -11.94 -8.61 -9.41
C GLN A 271 -10.76 -8.61 -10.39
N SER A 272 -10.06 -9.74 -10.52
CA SER A 272 -8.96 -9.86 -11.48
C SER A 272 -9.45 -9.67 -12.92
N SER A 273 -10.70 -10.03 -13.23
CA SER A 273 -11.27 -9.85 -14.57
C SER A 273 -11.62 -8.41 -14.93
N HIS A 274 -11.71 -7.51 -13.94
CA HIS A 274 -12.00 -6.10 -14.18
C HIS A 274 -10.73 -5.36 -14.63
N ARG A 275 -10.73 -4.88 -15.88
CA ARG A 275 -9.61 -4.12 -16.46
C ARG A 275 -9.43 -2.75 -15.82
N PHE A 276 -10.52 -2.15 -15.36
CA PHE A 276 -10.53 -0.90 -14.60
C PHE A 276 -11.15 -1.18 -13.24
N ARG A 277 -10.88 -0.33 -12.25
CA ARG A 277 -11.53 -0.45 -10.94
C ARG A 277 -13.04 -0.51 -11.11
N ASP A 278 -13.67 -1.46 -10.42
CA ASP A 278 -15.10 -1.72 -10.47
C ASP A 278 -15.79 -1.37 -9.15
N MET A 279 -17.07 -1.01 -9.24
CA MET A 279 -17.88 -0.67 -8.08
C MET A 279 -18.13 -1.87 -7.16
N ASN A 280 -17.91 -3.09 -7.66
CA ASN A 280 -18.01 -4.34 -6.92
C ASN A 280 -16.64 -4.86 -6.47
N ASP A 281 -15.54 -4.18 -6.79
CA ASP A 281 -14.22 -4.56 -6.28
C ASP A 281 -14.17 -4.46 -4.76
N VAL A 282 -13.24 -5.19 -4.18
CA VAL A 282 -12.85 -5.08 -2.78
C VAL A 282 -11.45 -4.53 -2.66
N HIS A 283 -11.18 -3.79 -1.59
CA HIS A 283 -9.86 -3.20 -1.39
C HIS A 283 -8.88 -4.27 -0.86
N PRO A 284 -7.84 -4.69 -1.60
CA PRO A 284 -7.11 -5.91 -1.27
C PRO A 284 -6.24 -5.82 -0.02
N ILE A 285 -5.46 -4.74 0.09
CA ILE A 285 -4.59 -4.51 1.25
C ILE A 285 -5.40 -4.35 2.53
N TYR A 286 -6.52 -3.63 2.43
CA TYR A 286 -7.50 -3.49 3.49
C TYR A 286 -8.11 -4.84 3.89
N PHE A 287 -8.52 -5.65 2.91
CA PHE A 287 -9.09 -6.98 3.13
C PHE A 287 -8.13 -7.87 3.90
N VAL A 288 -6.91 -8.04 3.40
CA VAL A 288 -5.92 -8.92 4.04
C VAL A 288 -5.59 -8.45 5.46
N SER A 289 -5.48 -7.14 5.69
CA SER A 289 -5.20 -6.57 7.01
C SER A 289 -6.35 -6.79 7.99
N ARG A 290 -7.60 -6.60 7.56
CA ARG A 290 -8.78 -6.80 8.42
C ARG A 290 -9.08 -8.27 8.65
N TYR A 291 -8.95 -9.11 7.63
CA TYR A 291 -9.04 -10.56 7.76
C TYR A 291 -8.02 -11.10 8.77
N LEU A 292 -6.78 -10.59 8.76
CA LEU A 292 -5.74 -10.95 9.72
C LEU A 292 -6.14 -10.60 11.16
N ILE A 293 -6.66 -9.39 11.39
CA ILE A 293 -7.15 -8.95 12.71
C ILE A 293 -8.24 -9.88 13.23
N GLU A 294 -9.05 -10.40 12.32
CA GLU A 294 -10.16 -11.29 12.62
C GLU A 294 -9.73 -12.74 12.90
N GLN A 295 -8.47 -13.12 12.65
CA GLN A 295 -7.98 -14.46 12.97
C GLN A 295 -7.54 -14.58 14.44
N SER A 296 -8.20 -15.44 15.22
CA SER A 296 -7.85 -15.67 16.63
C SER A 296 -6.48 -16.34 16.84
N ASN A 297 -6.02 -17.11 15.87
CA ASN A 297 -4.82 -17.96 15.98
C ASN A 297 -3.59 -17.35 15.30
N VAL A 298 -3.68 -16.10 14.86
CA VAL A 298 -2.58 -15.40 14.19
C VAL A 298 -2.25 -14.13 14.95
N CYS A 299 -0.98 -13.94 15.26
CA CYS A 299 -0.54 -12.75 15.97
C CYS A 299 -0.66 -11.49 15.10
N VAL A 300 -1.24 -10.43 15.67
CA VAL A 300 -1.42 -9.12 15.06
C VAL A 300 -1.50 -8.06 16.16
N GLU A 301 -0.83 -6.93 15.98
CA GLU A 301 -0.97 -5.77 16.87
C GLU A 301 -1.74 -4.68 16.16
N GLN A 302 -2.75 -4.11 16.81
CA GLN A 302 -3.48 -2.96 16.30
C GLN A 302 -3.00 -1.69 17.00
N ARG A 303 -2.61 -0.68 16.21
CA ARG A 303 -2.23 0.64 16.70
C ARG A 303 -3.10 1.72 16.07
N ARG A 304 -3.13 2.89 16.70
CA ARG A 304 -3.78 4.10 16.18
C ARG A 304 -2.75 5.05 15.62
N MET A 305 -3.06 5.65 14.48
CA MET A 305 -2.39 6.86 14.02
C MET A 305 -3.39 8.01 14.07
N LYS A 306 -3.09 9.04 14.89
CA LYS A 306 -3.74 10.34 14.74
C LYS A 306 -3.45 10.82 13.32
N SER A 307 -4.50 11.10 12.54
CA SER A 307 -4.32 11.72 11.23
C SER A 307 -3.53 13.01 11.41
N ALA A 308 -2.52 13.26 10.59
CA ALA A 308 -1.87 14.58 10.53
C ALA A 308 -2.99 15.62 10.33
N CYS A 309 -3.03 16.63 11.21
CA CYS A 309 -4.03 17.69 11.20
C CYS A 309 -4.18 18.19 9.75
N ARG A 310 -5.38 18.06 9.17
CA ARG A 310 -5.64 18.65 7.87
C ARG A 310 -5.53 20.16 8.03
N SER A 311 -4.79 20.81 7.15
CA SER A 311 -4.75 22.26 7.02
C SER A 311 -6.04 22.82 6.40
N ASP A 312 -7.18 22.27 6.78
CA ASP A 312 -8.47 22.87 6.49
C ASP A 312 -8.79 23.66 7.75
N GLY A 313 -8.76 24.99 7.62
CA GLY A 313 -8.65 25.94 8.71
C GLY A 313 -9.56 25.70 9.92
N GLU A 314 -9.05 26.21 11.04
CA GLU A 314 -9.62 26.29 12.40
C GLU A 314 -9.44 25.04 13.27
N ASP A 315 -8.46 25.19 14.16
CA ASP A 315 -8.38 24.71 15.54
C ASP A 315 -8.91 23.31 15.83
N PHE A 316 -8.01 22.35 16.05
CA PHE A 316 -8.03 21.41 17.18
C PHE A 316 -6.84 20.43 17.06
N CYS A 317 -5.64 20.92 17.37
CA CYS A 317 -4.50 20.07 17.67
C CYS A 317 -3.85 20.51 18.98
N ASN A 318 -4.64 20.51 20.05
CA ASN A 318 -4.18 20.53 21.45
C ASN A 318 -5.08 19.60 22.27
N GLN A 319 -4.63 18.35 22.46
CA GLN A 319 -4.86 17.50 23.63
C GLN A 319 -4.11 16.17 23.49
#